data_AF-A0A7C2RPG6-F1
#
_entry.id   AF-A0A7C2RPG6-F1
#
_cell.length_a   1.000
_cell.length_b   1.000
_cell.length_c   1.000
_cell.angle_alpha   90.00
_cell.angle_beta   90.00
_cell.angle_gamma   90.00
#
_symmetry.space_group_name_H-M   'P 1'
#
loop_
_entity.id
_entity.type
_entity.pdbx_description
1 polymer ?
#
loop_
_entity_poly.entity_id
_entity_poly.type
_entity_poly.pdbx_seq_one_letter_code
_entity_poly.pdbx_strand_id
1 'polypeptide(L)'
;MKTSFEFSDKVIGIVLEEKMDENVLKKIQEMVEQRLEDYSEVSLYLEDRYSNGVTLKAFLKDLWYELSNTEPLFKVAIVTDKKRFQIITALKDKLLSTNVQYFDRKERVAAMNWVME
;
A
#
# COMPACT_ATOMS: atom_id res chain seq x y z
N MET A 1 -8.38 -24.00 7.42
CA MET A 1 -9.31 -22.95 7.87
C MET A 1 -9.16 -21.77 6.91
N LYS A 2 -10.17 -21.47 6.08
CA LYS A 2 -10.15 -20.28 5.21
C LYS A 2 -10.69 -19.12 6.04
N THR A 3 -9.80 -18.28 6.56
CA THR A 3 -10.20 -17.01 7.15
C THR A 3 -10.27 -16.00 6.01
N SER A 4 -11.44 -15.88 5.37
CA SER A 4 -11.67 -14.81 4.40
C SER A 4 -11.95 -13.51 5.15
N PHE A 5 -11.44 -12.41 4.62
CA PHE A 5 -11.68 -11.06 5.10
C PHE A 5 -11.99 -10.19 3.90
N GLU A 6 -12.91 -9.25 4.07
CA GLU A 6 -13.30 -8.30 3.04
C GLU A 6 -13.01 -6.90 3.55
N PHE A 7 -12.50 -6.08 2.64
CA PHE A 7 -12.27 -4.67 2.88
C PHE A 7 -13.54 -3.88 2.60
N SER A 8 -13.67 -2.68 3.18
CA SER A 8 -14.70 -1.74 2.74
C SER A 8 -14.48 -1.34 1.29
N ASP A 9 -15.52 -0.88 0.61
CA ASP A 9 -15.44 -0.43 -0.78
C ASP A 9 -14.51 0.78 -0.98
N LYS A 10 -14.01 1.40 0.09
CA LYS A 10 -13.00 2.48 0.03
C LYS A 10 -11.56 1.97 0.14
N VAL A 11 -11.34 0.69 0.39
CA VAL A 11 -10.01 0.13 0.58
C VAL A 11 -9.63 -0.78 -0.59
N ILE A 12 -8.43 -0.62 -1.11
CA ILE A 12 -7.83 -1.51 -2.11
C ILE A 12 -6.75 -2.34 -1.42
N GLY A 13 -6.93 -3.67 -1.43
CA GLY A 13 -5.96 -4.62 -0.89
C GLY A 13 -5.07 -5.22 -1.97
N ILE A 14 -3.75 -5.09 -1.81
CA ILE A 14 -2.75 -5.61 -2.74
C ILE A 14 -1.77 -6.47 -1.95
N VAL A 15 -1.59 -7.71 -2.41
CA VAL A 15 -0.59 -8.64 -1.88
C VAL A 15 0.43 -8.91 -2.99
N LEU A 16 1.68 -8.55 -2.74
CA LEU A 16 2.78 -8.66 -3.69
C LEU A 16 3.52 -9.97 -3.44
N GLU A 17 3.27 -10.96 -4.29
CA GLU A 17 3.91 -12.29 -4.22
C GLU A 17 5.06 -12.46 -5.23
N GLU A 18 5.17 -11.55 -6.19
CA GLU A 18 6.17 -11.57 -7.26
C GLU A 18 6.97 -10.27 -7.33
N LYS A 19 7.95 -10.23 -8.23
CA LYS A 19 8.80 -9.05 -8.43
C LYS A 19 7.92 -7.87 -8.87
N MET A 20 8.02 -6.78 -8.14
CA MET A 20 7.40 -5.51 -8.51
C MET A 20 8.03 -4.98 -9.81
N ASP A 21 7.19 -4.71 -10.80
CA ASP A 21 7.55 -4.08 -12.08
C ASP A 21 6.58 -2.94 -12.41
N GLU A 22 6.82 -2.27 -13.54
CA GLU A 22 5.99 -1.15 -14.01
C GLU A 22 4.54 -1.56 -14.29
N ASN A 23 4.29 -2.82 -14.67
CA ASN A 23 2.93 -3.31 -14.92
C ASN A 23 2.13 -3.38 -13.61
N VAL A 24 2.77 -3.80 -12.52
CA VAL A 24 2.15 -3.82 -11.19
C VAL A 24 1.81 -2.40 -10.74
N LEU A 25 2.73 -1.44 -10.93
CA LEU A 25 2.49 -0.03 -10.60
C LEU A 25 1.28 0.53 -11.35
N LYS A 26 1.22 0.32 -12.67
CA LYS A 26 0.12 0.81 -13.51
C LYS A 26 -1.23 0.22 -13.11
N LYS A 27 -1.28 -1.08 -12.78
CA LYS A 27 -2.52 -1.71 -12.30
C LYS A 27 -3.02 -1.08 -11.00
N ILE A 28 -2.11 -0.79 -10.06
CA ILE A 28 -2.50 -0.16 -8.79
C ILE A 28 -3.04 1.25 -9.03
N GLN A 29 -2.39 2.01 -9.91
CA GLN A 29 -2.88 3.32 -10.32
C GLN A 29 -4.28 3.24 -10.94
N GLU A 30 -4.50 2.36 -11.91
CA GLU A 30 -5.82 2.18 -12.56
C GLU A 30 -6.90 1.80 -11.54
N MET A 31 -6.58 0.92 -10.57
CA MET A 31 -7.52 0.55 -9.51
C MET A 31 -7.85 1.73 -8.58
N VAL A 32 -6.86 2.57 -8.28
CA VAL A 32 -7.06 3.79 -7.48
C VAL A 32 -7.94 4.78 -8.23
N GLU A 33 -7.61 5.09 -9.48
CA GLU A 33 -8.37 6.02 -10.32
C GLU A 33 -9.82 5.57 -10.47
N GLN A 34 -10.06 4.30 -10.78
CA GLN A 34 -11.41 3.73 -10.87
C GLN A 34 -12.17 3.86 -9.56
N ARG A 35 -11.52 3.63 -8.41
CA ARG A 35 -12.19 3.76 -7.12
C ARG A 35 -12.53 5.22 -6.79
N LEU A 36 -11.71 6.16 -7.23
CA LEU A 36 -11.94 7.58 -7.04
C LEU A 36 -13.05 8.15 -7.93
N GLU A 37 -13.53 7.41 -8.93
CA GLU A 37 -14.76 7.78 -9.67
C GLU A 37 -16.00 7.70 -8.76
N ASP A 38 -16.05 6.74 -7.84
CA ASP A 38 -17.20 6.48 -6.96
C ASP A 38 -17.02 7.06 -5.54
N TYR A 39 -15.77 7.26 -5.10
CA TYR A 39 -15.45 7.66 -3.73
C TYR A 39 -14.55 8.89 -3.69
N SER A 40 -14.82 9.78 -2.73
CA SER A 40 -14.01 11.00 -2.52
C SER A 40 -12.63 10.74 -1.93
N GLU A 41 -12.35 9.51 -1.52
CA GLU A 41 -11.10 9.09 -0.90
C GLU A 41 -10.92 7.58 -1.07
N VAL A 42 -9.67 7.14 -1.12
CA VAL A 42 -9.33 5.73 -1.17
C VAL A 42 -8.18 5.43 -0.22
N SER A 43 -8.23 4.27 0.41
CA SER A 43 -7.15 3.77 1.27
C SER A 43 -6.51 2.52 0.68
N LEU A 44 -5.21 2.35 0.89
CA LEU A 44 -4.43 1.26 0.31
C LEU A 44 -3.88 0.34 1.39
N TYR A 45 -4.03 -0.96 1.19
CA TYR A 45 -3.33 -1.99 1.94
C TYR A 45 -2.32 -2.66 1.02
N LEU A 46 -1.03 -2.57 1.34
CA LEU A 46 0.07 -3.16 0.58
C LEU A 46 0.78 -4.20 1.45
N GLU A 47 0.73 -5.47 1.08
CA GLU A 47 1.43 -6.56 1.77
C GLU A 47 2.54 -7.13 0.88
N ASP A 48 3.80 -6.91 1.26
CA ASP A 48 4.96 -7.45 0.56
C ASP A 48 5.33 -8.82 1.10
N ARG A 49 5.03 -9.86 0.31
CA ARG A 49 5.41 -11.26 0.57
C ARG A 49 6.65 -11.68 -0.20
N TYR A 50 7.08 -10.92 -1.20
CA TYR A 50 8.16 -11.30 -2.11
C TYR A 50 9.55 -11.19 -1.47
N SER A 51 10.26 -12.31 -1.32
CA SER A 51 11.54 -12.34 -0.58
C SER A 51 12.78 -11.94 -1.38
N ASN A 52 12.72 -11.93 -2.73
CA ASN A 52 13.92 -12.06 -3.57
C ASN A 52 14.22 -10.93 -4.58
N GLY A 53 13.57 -9.76 -4.51
CA GLY A 53 13.91 -8.68 -5.45
C GLY A 53 13.15 -7.38 -5.25
N VAL A 54 13.67 -6.34 -5.92
CA VAL A 54 13.40 -4.88 -5.84
C VAL A 54 13.25 -4.38 -4.42
N THR A 55 14.02 -3.36 -4.06
CA THR A 55 13.80 -2.66 -2.79
C THR A 55 12.37 -2.13 -2.80
N LEU A 56 11.47 -2.69 -1.98
CA LEU A 56 10.11 -2.18 -1.73
C LEU A 56 10.08 -0.65 -1.61
N LYS A 57 11.16 -0.07 -1.08
CA LYS A 57 11.49 1.36 -1.10
C LYS A 57 11.35 2.06 -2.46
N ALA A 58 11.96 1.52 -3.51
CA ALA A 58 11.95 2.07 -4.87
C ALA A 58 10.53 2.00 -5.46
N PHE A 59 9.90 0.83 -5.39
CA PHE A 59 8.51 0.67 -5.79
C PHE A 59 7.58 1.66 -5.08
N LEU A 60 7.69 1.79 -3.77
CA LEU A 60 6.86 2.74 -3.02
C LEU A 60 7.13 4.16 -3.48
N LYS A 61 8.39 4.55 -3.69
CA LYS A 61 8.72 5.88 -4.21
C LYS A 61 8.05 6.14 -5.57
N ASP A 62 8.10 5.17 -6.47
CA ASP A 62 7.52 5.30 -7.82
C ASP A 62 5.99 5.30 -7.73
N LEU A 63 5.40 4.44 -6.91
CA LEU A 63 3.96 4.43 -6.62
C LEU A 63 3.49 5.78 -6.06
N TRP A 64 4.21 6.33 -5.10
CA TRP A 64 3.91 7.64 -4.53
C TRP A 64 4.02 8.77 -5.55
N TYR A 65 4.98 8.68 -6.47
CA TYR A 65 5.10 9.63 -7.55
C TYR A 65 3.90 9.57 -8.49
N GLU A 66 3.53 8.37 -8.96
CA GLU A 66 2.35 8.19 -9.83
C GLU A 66 1.06 8.64 -9.13
N LEU A 67 0.91 8.31 -7.84
CA LEU A 67 -0.27 8.66 -7.05
C LEU A 67 -0.30 10.12 -6.57
N SER A 68 0.82 10.85 -6.64
CA SER A 68 0.87 12.25 -6.19
C SER A 68 0.02 13.19 -7.04
N ASN A 69 -0.29 12.80 -8.29
CA ASN A 69 -1.16 13.55 -9.18
C ASN A 69 -2.65 13.24 -8.98
N THR A 70 -2.97 12.21 -8.17
CA THR A 70 -4.32 11.67 -7.98
C THR A 70 -4.84 11.85 -6.55
N GLU A 71 -4.39 12.89 -5.80
CA GLU A 71 -4.88 13.16 -4.42
C GLU A 71 -6.41 12.98 -4.33
N PRO A 72 -6.88 11.93 -3.60
CA PRO A 72 -6.97 11.91 -2.15
C PRO A 72 -6.74 10.50 -1.54
N LEU A 73 -5.48 10.06 -1.44
CA LEU A 73 -5.16 8.88 -0.62
C LEU A 73 -5.35 9.22 0.87
N PHE A 74 -6.30 8.55 1.53
CA PHE A 74 -6.62 8.80 2.93
C PHE A 74 -5.65 8.09 3.88
N LYS A 75 -5.54 6.76 3.77
CA LYS A 75 -4.63 5.93 4.55
C LYS A 75 -3.88 4.93 3.67
N VAL A 76 -2.63 4.67 3.99
CA VAL A 76 -1.88 3.56 3.38
C VAL A 76 -1.19 2.71 4.45
N ALA A 77 -1.58 1.44 4.53
CA ALA A 77 -0.96 0.44 5.37
C ALA A 77 0.05 -0.38 4.57
N ILE A 78 1.28 -0.45 5.04
CA ILE A 78 2.37 -1.22 4.39
C ILE A 78 2.83 -2.32 5.33
N VAL A 79 2.58 -3.57 4.94
CA VAL A 79 2.94 -4.77 5.68
C VAL A 79 4.17 -5.40 5.04
N THR A 80 5.30 -5.43 5.75
CA THR A 80 6.58 -5.94 5.23
C THR A 80 7.43 -6.59 6.33
N ASP A 81 8.55 -7.21 5.96
CA ASP A 81 9.54 -7.69 6.93
C ASP A 81 10.29 -6.54 7.63
N LYS A 82 10.83 -6.82 8.83
CA LYS A 82 11.54 -5.83 9.66
C LYS A 82 12.74 -5.17 8.99
N LYS A 83 13.48 -5.90 8.14
CA LYS A 83 14.68 -5.35 7.49
C LYS A 83 14.27 -4.26 6.49
N ARG A 84 13.22 -4.52 5.71
CA ARG A 84 12.65 -3.57 4.76
C ARG A 84 11.91 -2.43 5.45
N PHE A 85 11.23 -2.71 6.56
CA PHE A 85 10.54 -1.70 7.38
C PHE A 85 11.47 -0.54 7.74
N GLN A 86 12.64 -0.82 8.33
CA GLN A 86 13.61 0.20 8.74
C GLN A 86 14.12 1.06 7.57
N ILE A 87 14.26 0.46 6.39
CA ILE A 87 14.76 1.13 5.19
C ILE A 87 13.74 2.14 4.64
N ILE A 88 12.45 1.85 4.81
CA ILE A 88 11.35 2.62 4.22
C ILE A 88 10.82 3.67 5.19
N THR A 89 10.87 3.46 6.51
CA THR A 89 10.48 4.48 7.50
C THR A 89 11.25 5.79 7.33
N ALA A 90 12.46 5.75 6.76
CA ALA A 90 13.25 6.93 6.40
C ALA A 90 12.73 7.72 5.18
N LEU A 91 11.69 7.26 4.48
CA LEU A 91 11.04 7.96 3.36
C LEU A 91 9.81 8.78 3.78
N LYS A 92 9.35 8.67 5.03
CA LYS A 92 8.10 9.30 5.50
C LYS A 92 8.05 10.81 5.31
N ASP A 93 9.19 11.48 5.24
CA ASP A 93 9.28 12.94 5.22
C ASP A 93 8.73 13.61 3.95
N LYS A 94 8.36 12.84 2.91
CA LYS A 94 7.90 13.39 1.62
C LYS A 94 6.39 13.31 1.34
N LEU A 95 5.58 12.76 2.25
CA LEU A 95 4.14 12.56 2.04
C LEU A 95 3.34 13.30 3.11
N LEU A 96 3.17 14.61 2.93
CA LEU A 96 2.60 15.51 3.94
C LEU A 96 1.08 15.40 4.08
N SER A 97 0.35 14.87 3.08
CA SER A 97 -1.12 14.77 3.06
C SER A 97 -1.66 13.34 3.32
N THR A 98 -0.87 12.28 3.10
CA THR A 98 -1.32 10.89 3.24
C THR A 98 -0.87 10.26 4.56
N ASN A 99 -1.82 9.66 5.29
CA ASN A 99 -1.48 8.89 6.49
C ASN A 99 -0.85 7.55 6.10
N VAL A 100 0.48 7.44 6.17
CA VAL A 100 1.19 6.18 5.88
C VAL A 100 1.62 5.51 7.18
N GLN A 101 1.24 4.24 7.36
CA GLN A 101 1.68 3.42 8.49
C GLN A 101 2.28 2.10 8.02
N TYR A 102 3.40 1.74 8.65
CA TYR A 102 4.11 0.51 8.38
C TYR A 102 3.81 -0.49 9.49
N PHE A 103 3.76 -1.76 9.13
CA PHE A 103 3.48 -2.88 10.02
C PHE A 103 4.43 -4.05 9.70
N ASP A 104 4.82 -4.81 10.72
CA ASP A 104 5.49 -6.09 10.51
C ASP A 104 4.48 -7.11 9.92
N ARG A 105 4.96 -8.10 9.17
CA ARG A 105 4.12 -9.20 8.66
C ARG A 105 3.23 -9.86 9.73
N LYS A 106 3.72 -9.97 10.96
CA LYS A 106 2.94 -10.53 12.09
C LYS A 106 1.75 -9.63 12.49
N GLU A 107 1.79 -8.36 12.12
CA GLU A 107 0.80 -7.33 12.46
C GLU A 107 -0.21 -7.10 11.33
N ARG A 108 -0.26 -7.97 10.31
CA ARG A 108 -1.15 -7.82 9.14
C ARG A 108 -2.62 -7.57 9.50
N VAL A 109 -3.13 -8.22 10.54
CA VAL A 109 -4.52 -8.03 10.99
C VAL A 109 -4.73 -6.62 11.57
N ALA A 110 -3.75 -6.11 12.32
CA ALA A 110 -3.80 -4.75 12.83
C ALA A 110 -3.71 -3.72 11.68
N ALA A 111 -2.87 -3.98 10.68
CA ALA A 111 -2.77 -3.16 9.48
C ALA A 111 -4.08 -3.09 8.69
N MET A 112 -4.75 -4.23 8.53
CA MET A 112 -6.06 -4.30 7.89
C MET A 112 -7.14 -3.52 8.66
N ASN A 113 -7.18 -3.63 9.99
CA ASN A 113 -8.15 -2.88 10.79
C ASN A 113 -7.90 -1.38 10.68
N TRP A 114 -6.64 -0.96 10.82
CA TRP A 114 -6.25 0.44 10.81
C TRP A 114 -6.56 1.17 9.49
N VAL A 115 -6.42 0.47 8.35
CA VAL A 115 -6.70 1.05 7.03
C VAL A 115 -8.18 1.16 6.70
N MET A 116 -9.03 0.41 7.42
CA MET A 116 -10.49 0.45 7.26
C MET A 116 -11.18 1.49 8.14
N GLU A 117 -10.52 1.94 9.21
CA GLU A 117 -10.96 3.07 10.04
C GLU A 117 -10.98 4.38 9.24
#